data_AF-A0A960CZS8-F1
#
_entry.id   AF-A0A960CZS8-F1
#
_cell.length_a   1.000
_cell.length_b   1.000
_cell.length_c   1.000
_cell.angle_alpha   90.00
_cell.angle_beta   90.00
_cell.angle_gamma   90.00
#
_symmetry.space_group_name_H-M   'P 1'
#
loop_
_entity.id
_entity.type
_entity.pdbx_description
1 polymer ?
#
loop_
_entity_poly.entity_id
_entity_poly.type
_entity_poly.pdbx_seq_one_letter_code
_entity_poly.pdbx_strand_id
1 'polypeptide(L)'
;MTAESISVSTDADLVDPSALAVRPQPLGAFPLPLGYMLIPVGPDTEEARLALLAGQVPEWPAALRAHELALAGDRDGALAALSGDAPVSRYNRFVMDPDSEDANELRSALGDFGVLIDVVLFALGRSDIPPQLGTADGELAALVLSTQASKAFNEGAEALATSLLDQAVDAVEGVSKPLCGVLLSAAASIAAHAGTPDAYRRFETALAALEGADGLRVTRAELHLNLA
;
A
#
# COMPACT_ATOMS: atom_id res chain seq x y z
N MET A 1 52.31 15.49 -11.06
CA MET A 1 51.24 15.92 -10.13
C MET A 1 50.04 16.28 -10.97
N THR A 2 49.27 15.28 -11.35
CA THR A 2 48.10 15.39 -12.24
C THR A 2 46.89 14.98 -11.42
N ALA A 3 45.96 15.91 -11.25
CA ALA A 3 44.72 15.68 -10.51
C ALA A 3 43.81 14.75 -11.32
N GLU A 4 43.49 13.59 -10.75
CA GLU A 4 42.38 12.75 -11.22
C GLU A 4 41.07 13.42 -10.80
N SER A 5 40.29 13.83 -11.79
CA SER A 5 38.90 14.21 -11.60
C SER A 5 38.08 12.94 -11.38
N ILE A 6 37.75 12.67 -10.12
CA ILE A 6 36.78 11.64 -9.74
C ILE A 6 35.41 12.13 -10.22
N SER A 7 34.87 11.47 -11.24
CA SER A 7 33.49 11.65 -11.66
C SER A 7 32.60 10.96 -10.64
N VAL A 8 31.92 11.76 -9.81
CA VAL A 8 30.86 11.27 -8.91
C VAL A 8 29.70 10.84 -9.81
N SER A 9 29.48 9.53 -9.91
CA SER A 9 28.32 8.95 -10.57
C SER A 9 27.12 9.17 -9.65
N THR A 10 26.26 10.13 -9.99
CA THR A 10 25.01 10.37 -9.27
C THR A 10 24.07 9.21 -9.54
N ASP A 11 23.54 8.60 -8.49
CA ASP A 11 22.63 7.44 -8.46
C ASP A 11 21.24 7.69 -9.11
N ALA A 12 21.10 8.77 -9.88
CA ALA A 12 19.86 9.26 -10.46
C ALA A 12 19.52 8.65 -11.84
N ASP A 13 20.39 7.77 -12.37
CA ASP A 13 20.41 7.42 -13.80
C ASP A 13 20.02 5.96 -14.11
N LEU A 14 19.33 5.25 -13.20
CA LEU A 14 18.95 3.83 -13.41
C LEU A 14 17.46 3.55 -13.21
N VAL A 15 16.59 4.50 -13.54
CA VAL A 15 15.16 4.17 -13.70
C VAL A 15 14.98 3.55 -15.09
N ASP A 16 14.63 2.27 -15.13
CA ASP A 16 14.27 1.60 -16.39
C ASP A 16 13.14 2.40 -17.07
N PRO A 17 13.35 2.89 -18.31
CA PRO A 17 12.35 3.69 -19.01
C PRO A 17 11.05 2.92 -19.31
N SER A 18 11.04 1.60 -19.12
CA SER A 18 9.86 0.75 -19.22
C SER A 18 9.18 0.45 -17.87
N ALA A 19 9.76 0.88 -16.74
CA ALA A 19 9.17 0.65 -15.42
C ALA A 19 7.84 1.39 -15.29
N LEU A 20 6.82 0.71 -14.79
CA LEU A 20 5.49 1.32 -14.58
C LEU A 20 5.47 2.23 -13.34
N ALA A 21 6.17 1.82 -12.29
CA ALA A 21 6.23 2.49 -11.00
C ALA A 21 7.53 2.13 -10.26
N VAL A 22 8.05 3.06 -9.45
CA VAL A 22 9.25 2.85 -8.63
C VAL A 22 8.84 2.20 -7.30
N ARG A 23 9.45 1.08 -6.92
CA ARG A 23 9.19 0.43 -5.63
C ARG A 23 10.09 1.01 -4.52
N PRO A 24 9.63 1.04 -3.25
CA PRO A 24 8.31 0.59 -2.81
C PRO A 24 7.18 1.58 -3.13
N GLN A 25 5.94 1.08 -3.15
CA GLN A 25 4.75 1.92 -3.28
C GLN A 25 4.03 2.07 -1.91
N PRO A 26 3.31 3.19 -1.65
CA PRO A 26 2.61 3.42 -0.37
C PRO A 26 1.31 2.59 -0.24
N LEU A 27 1.32 1.36 -0.75
CA LEU A 27 0.19 0.45 -0.80
C LEU A 27 -0.18 -0.05 0.60
N GLY A 28 -1.46 -0.10 0.91
CA GLY A 28 -2.02 -0.57 2.18
C GLY A 28 -1.93 0.40 3.36
N ALA A 29 -1.16 1.49 3.25
CA ALA A 29 -0.97 2.42 4.37
C ALA A 29 -2.15 3.40 4.53
N PHE A 30 -2.69 3.91 3.43
CA PHE A 30 -3.78 4.90 3.44
C PHE A 30 -5.17 4.28 3.28
N PRO A 31 -6.23 4.99 3.67
CA PRO A 31 -7.61 4.57 3.39
C PRO A 31 -7.86 4.34 1.89
N LEU A 32 -8.83 3.48 1.59
CA LEU A 32 -9.27 3.25 0.22
C LEU A 32 -10.02 4.46 -0.35
N PRO A 33 -9.89 4.74 -1.65
CA PRO A 33 -9.17 3.93 -2.65
C PRO A 33 -7.65 4.19 -2.71
N LEU A 34 -7.14 5.28 -2.11
CA LEU A 34 -5.73 5.65 -2.19
C LEU A 34 -4.79 4.51 -1.77
N GLY A 35 -5.13 3.77 -0.71
CA GLY A 35 -4.35 2.63 -0.23
C GLY A 35 -4.08 1.54 -1.28
N TYR A 36 -4.82 1.48 -2.38
CA TYR A 36 -4.57 0.54 -3.48
C TYR A 36 -4.09 1.21 -4.76
N MET A 37 -3.99 2.54 -4.84
CA MET A 37 -3.56 3.23 -6.06
C MET A 37 -2.04 3.18 -6.22
N LEU A 38 -1.59 2.95 -7.45
CA LEU A 38 -0.18 3.03 -7.84
C LEU A 38 0.20 4.48 -8.19
N ILE A 39 1.41 4.87 -7.86
CA ILE A 39 2.03 6.13 -8.26
C ILE A 39 2.90 5.84 -9.50
N PRO A 40 2.57 6.42 -10.67
CA PRO A 40 3.35 6.20 -11.88
C PRO A 40 4.76 6.74 -11.73
N VAL A 41 5.71 6.11 -12.43
CA VAL A 41 7.07 6.64 -12.55
C VAL A 41 7.03 8.03 -13.21
N GLY A 42 7.81 8.97 -12.69
CA GLY A 42 7.93 10.30 -13.26
C GLY A 42 8.82 11.20 -12.44
N PRO A 43 9.44 12.22 -13.06
CA PRO A 43 10.31 13.16 -12.33
C PRO A 43 9.55 13.95 -11.26
N ASP A 44 8.26 14.21 -11.50
CA ASP A 44 7.44 15.05 -10.62
C ASP A 44 6.62 14.24 -9.60
N THR A 45 6.71 12.91 -9.60
CA THR A 45 5.92 12.02 -8.72
C THR A 45 6.73 11.43 -7.57
N GLU A 46 8.06 11.48 -7.66
CA GLU A 46 8.96 10.80 -6.71
C GLU A 46 8.90 11.41 -5.30
N GLU A 47 8.93 12.73 -5.17
CA GLU A 47 8.83 13.40 -3.86
C GLU A 47 7.49 13.07 -3.19
N ALA A 48 6.40 13.08 -3.95
CA ALA A 48 5.08 12.70 -3.46
C ALA A 48 5.01 11.22 -3.04
N ARG A 49 5.65 10.31 -3.80
CA ARG A 49 5.76 8.89 -3.44
C ARG A 49 6.50 8.71 -2.11
N LEU A 50 7.63 9.39 -1.92
CA LEU A 50 8.43 9.31 -0.70
C LEU A 50 7.68 9.86 0.52
N ALA A 51 6.97 10.98 0.37
CA ALA A 51 6.13 11.53 1.42
C ALA A 51 5.00 10.56 1.81
N LEU A 52 4.29 9.98 0.84
CA LEU A 52 3.25 8.98 1.12
C LEU A 52 3.84 7.74 1.78
N LEU A 53 5.00 7.25 1.37
CA LEU A 53 5.69 6.14 2.04
C LEU A 53 6.05 6.44 3.50
N ALA A 54 6.33 7.70 3.83
CA ALA A 54 6.53 8.20 5.18
C ALA A 54 5.21 8.45 5.95
N GLY A 55 4.06 8.13 5.36
CA GLY A 55 2.74 8.32 5.96
C GLY A 55 2.32 9.79 6.03
N GLN A 56 2.88 10.63 5.16
CA GLN A 56 2.60 12.05 5.04
C GLN A 56 1.68 12.34 3.86
N VAL A 57 0.93 13.44 3.92
CA VAL A 57 0.21 13.95 2.74
C VAL A 57 1.18 14.88 1.99
N PRO A 58 1.50 14.59 0.72
CA PRO A 58 2.47 15.39 -0.03
C PRO A 58 1.87 16.73 -0.48
N GLU A 59 2.74 17.61 -0.96
CA GLU A 59 2.30 18.60 -1.95
C GLU A 59 1.94 17.85 -3.24
N TRP A 60 0.71 18.02 -3.73
CA TRP A 60 0.20 17.21 -4.82
C TRP A 60 0.68 17.74 -6.19
N PRO A 61 1.52 16.99 -6.93
CA PRO A 61 1.81 17.34 -8.31
C PRO A 61 0.56 17.11 -9.17
N ALA A 62 0.45 17.84 -10.29
CA ALA A 62 -0.68 17.72 -11.21
C ALA A 62 -0.89 16.26 -11.70
N ALA A 63 0.21 15.51 -11.87
CA ALA A 63 0.18 14.11 -12.27
C ALA A 63 -0.52 13.18 -11.25
N LEU A 64 -0.62 13.59 -9.98
CA LEU A 64 -1.26 12.82 -8.90
C LEU A 64 -2.57 13.46 -8.43
N ARG A 65 -3.20 14.28 -9.27
CA ARG A 65 -4.50 14.90 -8.94
C ARG A 65 -5.57 13.86 -8.59
N ALA A 66 -5.55 12.68 -9.23
CA ALA A 66 -6.47 11.60 -8.90
C ALA A 66 -6.26 11.05 -7.49
N HIS A 67 -5.02 10.94 -7.02
CA HIS A 67 -4.68 10.46 -5.67
C HIS A 67 -5.12 11.46 -4.59
N GLU A 68 -4.94 12.75 -4.85
CA GLU A 68 -5.44 13.81 -3.97
C GLU A 68 -6.96 13.73 -3.80
N LEU A 69 -7.69 13.62 -4.92
CA LEU A 69 -9.14 13.54 -4.93
C LEU A 69 -9.63 12.25 -4.26
N ALA A 70 -8.96 11.12 -4.51
CA ALA A 70 -9.21 9.85 -3.84
C ALA A 70 -9.05 9.97 -2.31
N LEU A 71 -7.99 10.62 -1.82
CA LEU A 71 -7.78 10.84 -0.39
C LEU A 71 -8.86 11.74 0.22
N ALA A 72 -9.32 12.75 -0.53
CA ALA A 72 -10.39 13.64 -0.13
C ALA A 72 -11.79 12.97 -0.16
N GLY A 73 -11.90 11.74 -0.68
CA GLY A 73 -13.16 11.03 -0.84
C GLY A 73 -13.97 11.44 -2.08
N ASP A 74 -13.39 12.25 -2.98
CA ASP A 74 -14.00 12.63 -4.26
C ASP A 74 -13.68 11.57 -5.33
N ARG A 75 -14.41 10.45 -5.27
CA ARG A 75 -14.26 9.33 -6.22
C ARG A 75 -14.53 9.74 -7.67
N ASP A 76 -15.62 10.47 -7.93
CA ASP A 76 -16.02 10.81 -9.29
C ASP A 76 -15.01 11.79 -9.91
N GLY A 77 -14.53 12.76 -9.12
CA GLY A 77 -13.44 13.65 -9.52
C GLY A 77 -12.14 12.88 -9.80
N ALA A 78 -11.79 11.92 -8.94
CA ALA A 78 -10.60 11.09 -9.13
C ALA A 78 -10.66 10.27 -10.43
N LEU A 79 -11.80 9.64 -10.73
CA LEU A 79 -12.03 8.93 -11.99
C LEU A 79 -11.93 9.85 -13.21
N ALA A 80 -12.52 11.06 -13.13
CA ALA A 80 -12.44 12.04 -14.21
C ALA A 80 -11.01 12.55 -14.46
N ALA A 81 -10.16 12.59 -13.42
CA ALA A 81 -8.77 13.00 -13.52
C ALA A 81 -7.86 11.92 -14.15
N LEU A 82 -8.25 10.64 -14.08
CA LEU A 82 -7.49 9.52 -14.66
C LEU A 82 -7.78 9.39 -16.16
N SER A 83 -7.06 10.18 -16.96
CA SER A 83 -7.12 10.11 -18.42
C SER A 83 -6.01 9.23 -19.02
N GLY A 84 -6.28 8.69 -20.21
CA GLY A 84 -5.33 7.87 -20.98
C GLY A 84 -5.32 6.38 -20.65
N ASP A 85 -4.47 5.66 -21.40
CA ASP A 85 -4.46 4.19 -21.47
C ASP A 85 -3.18 3.56 -20.90
N ALA A 86 -2.34 4.35 -20.21
CA ALA A 86 -1.18 3.82 -19.51
C ALA A 86 -1.62 2.76 -18.47
N PRO A 87 -0.90 1.63 -18.30
CA PRO A 87 -1.31 0.55 -17.40
C PRO A 87 -1.62 1.01 -15.97
N VAL A 88 -0.81 1.93 -15.42
CA VAL A 88 -1.03 2.50 -14.08
C VAL A 88 -2.33 3.33 -14.01
N SER A 89 -2.62 4.13 -15.03
CA SER A 89 -3.87 4.91 -15.10
C SER A 89 -5.10 4.01 -15.19
N ARG A 90 -5.02 2.95 -16.02
CA ARG A 90 -6.07 1.93 -16.14
C ARG A 90 -6.29 1.20 -14.82
N TYR A 91 -5.20 0.80 -14.15
CA TYR A 91 -5.27 0.16 -12.83
C TYR A 91 -5.88 1.07 -11.76
N ASN A 92 -5.46 2.33 -11.69
CA ASN A 92 -6.03 3.26 -10.72
C ASN A 92 -7.52 3.50 -10.98
N ARG A 93 -7.98 3.46 -12.24
CA ARG A 93 -9.42 3.47 -12.55
C ARG A 93 -10.08 2.19 -12.07
N PHE A 94 -9.48 1.02 -12.33
CA PHE A 94 -9.98 -0.28 -11.88
C PHE A 94 -10.16 -0.38 -10.35
N VAL A 95 -9.27 0.22 -9.55
CA VAL A 95 -9.41 0.27 -8.07
C VAL A 95 -10.75 0.89 -7.63
N MET A 96 -11.23 1.90 -8.36
CA MET A 96 -12.46 2.61 -8.05
C MET A 96 -13.67 2.05 -8.81
N ASP A 97 -13.49 1.78 -10.10
CA ASP A 97 -14.49 1.28 -11.03
C ASP A 97 -14.00 -0.01 -11.71
N PRO A 98 -14.10 -1.17 -11.04
CA PRO A 98 -13.58 -2.44 -11.54
C PRO A 98 -14.34 -2.99 -12.75
N ASP A 99 -15.51 -2.43 -13.09
CA ASP A 99 -16.28 -2.81 -14.29
C ASP A 99 -15.76 -2.11 -15.55
N SER A 100 -14.91 -1.08 -15.41
CA SER A 100 -14.43 -0.27 -16.54
C SER A 100 -13.27 -0.88 -17.33
N GLU A 101 -12.66 -1.97 -16.84
CA GLU A 101 -11.44 -2.57 -17.39
C GLU A 101 -11.52 -4.10 -17.44
N ASP A 102 -10.85 -4.73 -18.42
CA ASP A 102 -10.65 -6.18 -18.42
C ASP A 102 -9.54 -6.54 -17.43
N ALA A 103 -9.92 -7.24 -16.35
CA ALA A 103 -9.01 -7.62 -15.28
C ALA A 103 -7.86 -8.54 -15.74
N ASN A 104 -8.07 -9.42 -16.72
CA ASN A 104 -7.03 -10.35 -17.20
C ASN A 104 -6.00 -9.65 -18.08
N GLU A 105 -6.47 -8.77 -18.97
CA GLU A 105 -5.58 -7.93 -19.77
C GLU A 105 -4.75 -7.01 -18.88
N LEU A 106 -5.40 -6.36 -17.91
CA LEU A 106 -4.74 -5.43 -17.00
C LEU A 106 -3.74 -6.14 -16.08
N ARG A 107 -4.09 -7.33 -15.56
CA ARG A 107 -3.16 -8.16 -14.77
C ARG A 107 -1.86 -8.42 -15.54
N SER A 108 -1.98 -8.77 -16.83
CA SER A 108 -0.83 -9.03 -17.69
C SER A 108 -0.01 -7.77 -17.97
N ALA A 109 -0.68 -6.64 -18.17
CA ALA A 109 -0.03 -5.35 -18.44
C ALA A 109 0.73 -4.77 -17.24
N LEU A 110 0.38 -5.17 -16.01
CA LEU A 110 0.99 -4.68 -14.78
C LEU A 110 2.26 -5.42 -14.36
N GLY A 111 2.59 -6.56 -15.00
CA GLY A 111 3.75 -7.37 -14.63
C GLY A 111 3.69 -7.80 -13.16
N ASP A 112 4.73 -7.49 -12.39
CA ASP A 112 4.84 -7.84 -10.96
C ASP A 112 3.70 -7.25 -10.11
N PHE A 113 3.15 -6.09 -10.51
CA PHE A 113 1.99 -5.48 -9.84
C PHE A 113 0.66 -6.18 -10.15
N GLY A 114 0.65 -7.17 -11.06
CA GLY A 114 -0.57 -7.85 -11.49
C GLY A 114 -1.36 -8.49 -10.35
N VAL A 115 -0.68 -8.93 -9.28
CA VAL A 115 -1.34 -9.50 -8.08
C VAL A 115 -2.32 -8.52 -7.41
N LEU A 116 -2.14 -7.22 -7.60
CA LEU A 116 -3.03 -6.20 -7.05
C LEU A 116 -4.44 -6.26 -7.65
N ILE A 117 -4.60 -6.78 -8.87
CA ILE A 117 -5.92 -7.03 -9.46
C ILE A 117 -6.71 -7.98 -8.58
N ASP A 118 -6.08 -9.07 -8.12
CA ASP A 118 -6.72 -10.10 -7.32
C ASP A 118 -6.97 -9.60 -5.88
N VAL A 119 -6.08 -8.76 -5.34
CA VAL A 119 -6.31 -8.04 -4.07
C VAL A 119 -7.56 -7.18 -4.16
N VAL A 120 -7.69 -6.34 -5.20
CA VAL A 120 -8.84 -5.44 -5.39
C VAL A 120 -10.13 -6.24 -5.59
N LEU A 121 -10.12 -7.28 -6.42
CA LEU A 121 -11.30 -8.12 -6.66
C LEU A 121 -11.77 -8.80 -5.37
N PHE A 122 -10.85 -9.31 -4.55
CA PHE A 122 -11.20 -9.89 -3.25
C PHE A 122 -11.77 -8.83 -2.29
N ALA A 123 -11.08 -7.69 -2.15
CA ALA A 123 -11.49 -6.62 -1.23
C ALA A 123 -12.88 -6.05 -1.56
N LEU A 124 -13.27 -6.05 -2.83
CA LEU A 124 -14.59 -5.63 -3.30
C LEU A 124 -15.64 -6.75 -3.28
N GLY A 125 -15.30 -7.95 -2.81
CA GLY A 125 -16.21 -9.10 -2.76
C GLY A 125 -16.55 -9.69 -4.13
N ARG A 126 -15.75 -9.41 -5.16
CA ARG A 126 -15.89 -9.97 -6.51
C ARG A 126 -15.20 -11.33 -6.66
N SER A 127 -14.37 -11.69 -5.69
CA SER A 127 -13.77 -13.01 -5.51
C SER A 127 -13.82 -13.39 -4.04
N ASP A 128 -14.20 -14.63 -3.74
CA ASP A 128 -14.09 -15.21 -2.38
C ASP A 128 -12.72 -15.86 -2.13
N ILE A 129 -11.89 -15.95 -3.18
CA ILE A 129 -10.56 -16.56 -3.14
C ILE A 129 -9.54 -15.43 -2.97
N PRO A 130 -8.81 -15.36 -1.85
CA PRO A 130 -7.76 -14.37 -1.68
C PRO A 130 -6.59 -14.67 -2.65
N PRO A 131 -5.81 -13.66 -3.05
CA PRO A 131 -4.64 -13.85 -3.92
C PRO A 131 -3.61 -14.78 -3.27
N GLN A 132 -2.88 -15.52 -4.09
CA GLN A 132 -1.74 -16.33 -3.65
C GLN A 132 -0.48 -15.46 -3.55
N LEU A 133 0.38 -15.76 -2.58
CA LEU A 133 1.62 -15.00 -2.37
C LEU A 133 2.58 -15.09 -3.57
N GLY A 134 2.71 -16.28 -4.16
CA GLY A 134 3.54 -16.49 -5.35
C GLY A 134 4.98 -16.03 -5.12
N THR A 135 5.46 -15.15 -6.00
CA THR A 135 6.79 -14.52 -5.93
C THR A 135 6.74 -13.09 -5.41
N ALA A 136 5.59 -12.61 -4.91
CA ALA A 136 5.48 -11.26 -4.39
C ALA A 136 6.37 -11.08 -3.15
N ASP A 137 6.96 -9.90 -3.02
CA ASP A 137 7.80 -9.49 -1.90
C ASP A 137 7.42 -8.07 -1.44
N GLY A 138 8.08 -7.57 -0.39
CA GLY A 138 7.90 -6.20 0.09
C GLY A 138 6.44 -5.82 0.35
N GLU A 139 6.04 -4.66 -0.14
CA GLU A 139 4.68 -4.12 -0.01
C GLU A 139 3.61 -4.98 -0.72
N LEU A 140 3.98 -5.70 -1.78
CA LEU A 140 3.04 -6.56 -2.51
C LEU A 140 2.76 -7.84 -1.72
N ALA A 141 3.80 -8.46 -1.14
CA ALA A 141 3.63 -9.57 -0.21
C ALA A 141 2.77 -9.18 0.98
N ALA A 142 3.01 -8.00 1.56
CA ALA A 142 2.23 -7.51 2.69
C ALA A 142 0.74 -7.33 2.34
N LEU A 143 0.40 -6.80 1.15
CA LEU A 143 -0.98 -6.72 0.71
C LEU A 143 -1.63 -8.09 0.48
N VAL A 144 -0.92 -9.04 -0.11
CA VAL A 144 -1.46 -10.40 -0.28
C VAL A 144 -1.69 -11.07 1.07
N LEU A 145 -0.73 -11.01 1.98
CA LEU A 145 -0.80 -11.64 3.31
C LEU A 145 -1.90 -11.00 4.17
N SER A 146 -2.04 -9.68 4.16
CA SER A 146 -3.15 -8.98 4.85
C SER A 146 -4.52 -9.30 4.25
N THR A 147 -4.60 -9.52 2.94
CA THR A 147 -5.83 -9.99 2.28
C THR A 147 -6.18 -11.41 2.74
N GLN A 148 -5.20 -12.32 2.77
CA GLN A 148 -5.38 -13.68 3.31
C GLN A 148 -5.74 -13.67 4.80
N ALA A 149 -5.12 -12.78 5.60
CA ALA A 149 -5.45 -12.61 7.00
C ALA A 149 -6.90 -12.18 7.19
N SER A 150 -7.39 -11.26 6.35
CA SER A 150 -8.79 -10.82 6.37
C SER A 150 -9.75 -12.00 6.08
N LYS A 151 -9.41 -12.88 5.13
CA LYS A 151 -10.16 -14.11 4.87
C LYS A 151 -10.16 -15.04 6.09
N ALA A 152 -8.99 -15.32 6.66
CA ALA A 152 -8.86 -16.19 7.82
C ALA A 152 -9.64 -15.65 9.03
N PHE A 153 -9.60 -14.35 9.27
CA PHE A 153 -10.36 -13.70 10.34
C PHE A 153 -11.88 -13.87 10.14
N ASN A 154 -12.38 -13.64 8.92
CA ASN A 154 -13.79 -13.84 8.58
C ASN A 154 -14.26 -15.30 8.71
N GLU A 155 -13.34 -16.26 8.64
CA GLU A 155 -13.62 -17.69 8.84
C GLU A 155 -13.46 -18.13 10.31
N GLY A 156 -13.17 -17.21 11.23
CA GLY A 156 -12.97 -17.51 12.65
C GLY A 156 -11.65 -18.22 12.94
N ALA A 157 -10.64 -18.05 12.08
CA ALA A 157 -9.30 -18.58 12.26
C ALA A 157 -8.35 -17.46 12.74
N GLU A 158 -8.61 -16.87 13.91
CA GLU A 158 -7.90 -15.67 14.38
C GLU A 158 -6.39 -15.89 14.52
N ALA A 159 -5.97 -17.07 15.01
CA ALA A 159 -4.55 -17.40 15.15
C ALA A 159 -3.82 -17.41 13.80
N LEU A 160 -4.48 -17.90 12.74
CA LEU A 160 -3.93 -17.87 11.38
C LEU A 160 -3.90 -16.42 10.86
N ALA A 161 -4.97 -15.65 11.07
CA ALA A 161 -5.03 -14.26 10.66
C ALA A 161 -3.91 -13.42 11.29
N THR A 162 -3.67 -13.55 12.60
CA THR A 162 -2.56 -12.89 13.28
C THR A 162 -1.21 -13.34 12.72
N SER A 163 -1.00 -14.65 12.51
CA SER A 163 0.26 -15.16 11.93
C SER A 163 0.52 -14.66 10.51
N LEU A 164 -0.52 -14.47 9.71
CA LEU A 164 -0.40 -13.88 8.36
C LEU A 164 -0.05 -12.39 8.42
N LEU A 165 -0.62 -11.64 9.37
CA LEU A 165 -0.25 -10.24 9.57
C LEU A 165 1.17 -10.08 10.12
N ASP A 166 1.63 -10.97 10.99
CA ASP A 166 3.02 -10.99 11.45
C ASP A 166 3.99 -11.20 10.27
N GLN A 167 3.68 -12.16 9.38
CA GLN A 167 4.45 -12.33 8.12
C GLN A 167 4.39 -11.11 7.21
N ALA A 168 3.25 -10.41 7.17
CA ALA A 168 3.12 -9.18 6.39
C ALA A 168 4.02 -8.07 6.94
N VAL A 169 4.14 -7.95 8.26
CA VAL A 169 5.04 -7.00 8.94
C VAL A 169 6.50 -7.34 8.62
N ASP A 170 6.89 -8.61 8.71
CA ASP A 170 8.25 -9.06 8.37
C ASP A 170 8.63 -8.69 6.93
N ALA A 171 7.69 -8.79 5.99
CA ALA A 171 7.91 -8.44 4.59
C ALA A 171 8.20 -6.94 4.37
N VAL A 172 7.81 -6.06 5.31
CA VAL A 172 7.95 -4.60 5.17
C VAL A 172 8.81 -3.92 6.24
N GLU A 173 9.44 -4.69 7.13
CA GLU A 173 10.22 -4.19 8.28
C GLU A 173 11.38 -3.25 7.88
N GLY A 174 11.88 -3.35 6.64
CA GLY A 174 12.88 -2.42 6.05
C GLY A 174 12.36 -1.55 4.90
N VAL A 175 11.06 -1.60 4.60
CA VAL A 175 10.46 -1.03 3.39
C VAL A 175 9.60 0.18 3.70
N SER A 176 8.66 0.07 4.66
CA SER A 176 7.77 1.16 5.04
C SER A 176 7.36 1.04 6.50
N LYS A 177 7.95 1.89 7.34
CA LYS A 177 7.63 1.96 8.78
C LYS A 177 6.14 2.26 9.02
N PRO A 178 5.48 3.18 8.27
CA PRO A 178 4.04 3.40 8.43
C PRO A 178 3.19 2.17 8.09
N LEU A 179 3.51 1.45 7.02
CA LEU A 179 2.78 0.22 6.67
C LEU A 179 2.94 -0.86 7.75
N CYS A 180 4.14 -1.01 8.33
CA CYS A 180 4.34 -1.88 9.51
C CYS A 180 3.37 -1.51 10.64
N GLY A 181 3.24 -0.21 10.93
CA GLY A 181 2.32 0.29 11.96
C GLY A 181 0.85 -0.05 11.69
N VAL A 182 0.40 0.09 10.43
CA VAL A 182 -0.96 -0.29 10.02
C VAL A 182 -1.20 -1.80 10.19
N LEU A 183 -0.25 -2.63 9.74
CA LEU A 183 -0.36 -4.09 9.85
C LEU A 183 -0.32 -4.58 11.31
N LEU A 184 0.56 -4.01 12.13
CA LEU A 184 0.63 -4.27 13.56
C LEU A 184 -0.67 -3.85 14.27
N SER A 185 -1.26 -2.71 13.88
CA SER A 185 -2.56 -2.27 14.38
C SER A 185 -3.65 -3.30 14.09
N ALA A 186 -3.72 -3.80 12.86
CA ALA A 186 -4.68 -4.85 12.49
C ALA A 186 -4.45 -6.15 13.29
N ALA A 187 -3.19 -6.56 13.45
CA ALA A 187 -2.85 -7.76 14.21
C ALA A 187 -3.20 -7.62 15.70
N ALA A 188 -2.96 -6.43 16.28
CA ALA A 188 -3.32 -6.09 17.64
C ALA A 188 -4.84 -6.11 17.86
N SER A 189 -5.62 -5.60 16.92
CA SER A 189 -7.10 -5.64 16.98
C SER A 189 -7.64 -7.07 16.98
N ILE A 190 -7.12 -7.95 16.11
CA ILE A 190 -7.50 -9.37 16.10
C ILE A 190 -7.07 -10.05 17.40
N ALA A 191 -5.86 -9.79 17.87
CA ALA A 191 -5.32 -10.30 19.12
C ALA A 191 -6.18 -9.88 20.33
N ALA A 192 -6.65 -8.62 20.37
CA ALA A 192 -7.55 -8.10 21.39
C ALA A 192 -8.93 -8.78 21.33
N HIS A 193 -9.47 -8.95 20.12
CA HIS A 193 -10.75 -9.64 19.91
C HIS A 193 -10.71 -11.08 20.42
N ALA A 194 -9.60 -11.79 20.18
CA ALA A 194 -9.37 -13.15 20.68
C ALA A 194 -9.00 -13.23 22.18
N GLY A 195 -8.92 -12.09 22.88
CA GLY A 195 -8.55 -12.03 24.30
C GLY A 195 -7.10 -12.40 24.60
N THR A 196 -6.21 -12.26 23.62
CA THR A 196 -4.79 -12.60 23.82
C THR A 196 -4.05 -11.50 24.60
N PRO A 197 -3.19 -11.86 25.57
CA PRO A 197 -2.53 -10.86 26.44
C PRO A 197 -1.55 -9.91 25.72
N ASP A 198 -1.07 -10.29 24.53
CA ASP A 198 -0.04 -9.53 23.79
C ASP A 198 -0.62 -8.36 22.98
N ALA A 199 -1.94 -8.21 22.94
CA ALA A 199 -2.61 -7.17 22.15
C ALA A 199 -2.14 -5.76 22.51
N TYR A 200 -1.98 -5.46 23.81
CA TYR A 200 -1.55 -4.14 24.28
C TYR A 200 -0.14 -3.77 23.78
N ARG A 201 0.82 -4.70 23.91
CA ARG A 201 2.19 -4.50 23.41
C ARG A 201 2.21 -4.29 21.89
N ARG A 202 1.35 -5.00 21.15
CA ARG A 202 1.23 -4.83 19.70
C ARG A 202 0.68 -3.44 19.34
N PHE A 203 -0.33 -2.93 20.06
CA PHE A 203 -0.83 -1.56 19.88
C PHE A 203 0.23 -0.49 20.17
N GLU A 204 1.02 -0.64 21.24
CA GLU A 204 2.13 0.29 21.53
C GLU A 204 3.18 0.28 20.41
N THR A 205 3.54 -0.90 19.92
CA THR A 205 4.51 -1.06 18.82
C THR A 205 3.97 -0.44 17.52
N ALA A 206 2.68 -0.64 17.21
CA ALA A 206 2.01 -0.03 16.07
C ALA A 206 2.03 1.50 16.15
N LEU A 207 1.75 2.06 17.33
CA LEU A 207 1.74 3.50 17.55
C LEU A 207 3.13 4.12 17.37
N ALA A 208 4.18 3.47 17.89
CA ALA A 208 5.56 3.90 17.70
C ALA A 208 6.01 3.81 16.22
N ALA A 209 5.49 2.83 15.48
CA ALA A 209 5.74 2.70 14.05
C ALA A 209 5.11 3.87 13.24
N LEU A 210 3.96 4.39 13.69
CA LEU A 210 3.25 5.51 13.07
C LEU A 210 3.68 6.90 13.57
N GLU A 211 4.74 6.99 14.37
CA GLU A 211 5.27 8.28 14.82
C GLU A 211 5.68 9.15 13.63
N GLY A 212 5.14 10.37 13.57
CA GLY A 212 5.38 11.28 12.45
C GLY A 212 4.73 10.85 11.13
N ALA A 213 3.68 10.02 11.16
CA ALA A 213 2.82 9.72 10.00
C ALA A 213 1.50 10.49 10.11
N ASP A 214 1.53 11.80 9.86
CA ASP A 214 0.39 12.69 10.11
C ASP A 214 -0.75 12.52 9.09
N GLY A 215 -0.44 12.00 7.90
CA GLY A 215 -1.45 11.56 6.93
C GLY A 215 -2.28 10.37 7.43
N LEU A 216 -1.78 9.63 8.43
CA LEU A 216 -2.43 8.47 9.05
C LEU A 216 -3.04 8.79 10.43
N ARG A 217 -3.40 10.05 10.65
CA ARG A 217 -3.95 10.56 11.93
C ARG A 217 -5.16 9.76 12.46
N VAL A 218 -6.00 9.22 11.58
CA VAL A 218 -7.19 8.43 11.99
C VAL A 218 -6.75 7.10 12.60
N THR A 219 -5.90 6.34 11.90
CA THR A 219 -5.34 5.09 12.41
C THR A 219 -4.62 5.30 13.74
N ARG A 220 -3.84 6.38 13.87
CA ARG A 220 -3.18 6.75 15.14
C ARG A 220 -4.20 7.03 16.26
N ALA A 221 -5.29 7.74 15.96
CA ALA A 221 -6.33 8.02 16.94
C ALA A 221 -7.05 6.73 17.39
N GLU A 222 -7.33 5.81 16.48
CA GLU A 222 -7.92 4.49 16.80
C GLU A 222 -7.01 3.68 17.72
N LEU A 223 -5.70 3.67 17.47
CA LEU A 223 -4.73 3.02 18.37
C LEU A 223 -4.74 3.63 19.78
N HIS A 224 -4.77 4.95 19.90
CA HIS A 224 -4.88 5.61 21.19
C HIS A 224 -6.16 5.23 21.95
N LEU A 225 -7.29 5.06 21.24
CA LEU A 225 -8.55 4.63 21.86
C LEU A 225 -8.47 3.19 22.39
N ASN A 226 -7.76 2.29 21.70
CA ASN A 226 -7.58 0.90 22.15
C ASN A 226 -6.60 0.77 23.34
N LEU A 227 -5.74 1.77 23.55
CA LEU A 227 -4.78 1.81 24.66
C LEU A 227 -5.31 2.53 25.92
N ALA A 228 -6.47 3.18 25.83
CA ALA A 228 -7.09 3.97 26.90
C ALA A 228 -7.99 3.12 27.81
#